data_AF-A0A937AV91-F1
#
_entry.id   AF-A0A937AV91-F1
#
_cell.length_a   1.000
_cell.length_b   1.000
_cell.length_c   1.000
_cell.angle_alpha   90.00
_cell.angle_beta   90.00
_cell.angle_gamma   90.00
#
_symmetry.space_group_name_H-M   'P 1'
#
loop_
_entity.id
_entity.type
_entity.pdbx_description
1 polymer ?
#
loop_
_entity_poly.entity_id
_entity_poly.type
_entity_poly.pdbx_seq_one_letter_code
_entity_poly.pdbx_strand_id
1 'polypeptide(L)'
;FSDPVFGLLDGNEVRAMWEMLCTRAKNFTLSYGNIQVLDDEYATVEWIAVYTFTQTGRKVVNKIKAHMRFKDGLICEHSDAFPIYRWSRQAFGLTGLLLGWSGYFHKKLQLKAKMNLQKFMNQ
;
A
#
# COMPACT_ATOMS: atom_id res chain seq x y z
N PHE A 1 0.62 -9.87 -4.94
CA PHE A 1 0.98 -8.50 -4.52
C PHE A 1 1.46 -8.51 -3.08
N SER A 2 2.36 -7.61 -2.67
CA SER A 2 2.73 -7.47 -1.26
C SER A 2 3.05 -6.01 -0.90
N ASP A 3 2.62 -5.57 0.28
CA ASP A 3 3.07 -4.31 0.85
C ASP A 3 3.14 -4.38 2.40
N PRO A 4 3.74 -3.38 3.08
CA PRO A 4 3.82 -3.35 4.54
C PRO A 4 2.48 -3.31 5.30
N VAL A 5 1.40 -2.83 4.70
CA VAL A 5 0.07 -2.60 5.31
C VAL A 5 -0.87 -3.79 5.13
N PHE A 6 -0.94 -4.38 3.94
CA PHE A 6 -1.80 -5.52 3.60
C PHE A 6 -1.06 -6.86 3.67
N GLY A 7 0.28 -6.86 3.63
CA GLY A 7 1.07 -8.08 3.51
C GLY A 7 0.86 -8.74 2.16
N LEU A 8 1.05 -10.07 2.08
CA LEU A 8 0.82 -10.84 0.85
C LEU A 8 -0.68 -10.95 0.56
N LEU A 9 -1.05 -10.65 -0.69
CA LEU A 9 -2.38 -10.77 -1.28
C LEU A 9 -2.33 -11.51 -2.62
N ASP A 10 -3.38 -12.30 -2.89
CA ASP A 10 -3.62 -12.97 -4.18
C ASP A 10 -4.33 -12.08 -5.21
N GLY A 11 -4.55 -12.61 -6.42
CA GLY A 11 -5.12 -11.84 -7.53
C GLY A 11 -6.53 -11.29 -7.29
N ASN A 12 -7.39 -12.01 -6.55
CA ASN A 12 -8.74 -11.55 -6.25
C ASN A 12 -8.71 -10.50 -5.13
N GLU A 13 -7.92 -10.75 -4.09
CA GLU A 13 -7.69 -9.80 -3.01
C GLU A 13 -7.10 -8.48 -3.53
N VAL A 14 -6.19 -8.52 -4.50
CA VAL A 14 -5.58 -7.33 -5.10
C VAL A 14 -6.59 -6.48 -5.84
N ARG A 15 -7.46 -7.10 -6.66
CA ARG A 15 -8.51 -6.37 -7.38
C ARG A 15 -9.45 -5.67 -6.42
N ALA A 16 -9.93 -6.40 -5.41
CA ALA A 16 -10.79 -5.85 -4.37
C ALA A 16 -10.10 -4.77 -3.53
N MET A 17 -8.80 -4.92 -3.23
CA MET A 17 -8.02 -3.93 -2.52
C MET A 17 -7.97 -2.61 -3.31
N TRP A 18 -7.63 -2.66 -4.59
CA TRP A 18 -7.58 -1.46 -5.43
C TRP A 18 -8.96 -0.80 -5.56
N GLU A 19 -10.02 -1.57 -5.76
CA GLU A 19 -11.38 -1.06 -5.81
C GLU A 19 -11.77 -0.37 -4.49
N MET A 20 -11.49 -1.01 -3.35
CA MET A 20 -11.74 -0.48 -2.01
C MET A 20 -10.99 0.84 -1.79
N LEU A 21 -9.72 0.91 -2.20
CA LEU A 21 -8.88 2.11 -2.04
C LEU A 21 -9.39 3.24 -2.91
N CYS A 22 -9.63 3.00 -4.20
CA CYS A 22 -10.12 4.00 -5.14
C CYS A 22 -11.50 4.54 -4.74
N THR A 23 -12.42 3.67 -4.32
CA THR A 23 -13.78 4.06 -3.90
C THR A 23 -13.78 4.91 -2.63
N ARG A 24 -12.82 4.68 -1.72
CA ARG A 24 -12.72 5.39 -0.44
C ARG A 24 -11.74 6.57 -0.46
N ALA A 25 -11.03 6.78 -1.57
CA ALA A 25 -10.01 7.79 -1.69
C ALA A 25 -10.60 9.19 -1.52
N LYS A 26 -9.94 10.03 -0.73
CA LYS A 26 -10.28 11.44 -0.53
C LYS A 26 -9.04 12.30 -0.69
N ASN A 27 -9.18 13.43 -1.39
CA ASN A 27 -8.08 14.34 -1.72
C ASN A 27 -6.87 13.60 -2.32
N PHE A 28 -7.15 12.66 -3.23
CA PHE A 28 -6.16 11.73 -3.76
C PHE A 28 -5.44 12.33 -4.97
N THR A 29 -4.11 12.25 -4.96
CA THR A 29 -3.27 12.46 -6.13
C THR A 29 -2.20 11.38 -6.20
N LEU A 30 -1.81 11.02 -7.42
CA LEU A 30 -0.75 10.05 -7.70
C LEU A 30 0.22 10.64 -8.70
N SER A 31 1.51 10.52 -8.42
CA SER A 31 2.59 10.84 -9.35
C SER A 31 3.57 9.67 -9.38
N TYR A 32 4.13 9.38 -10.54
CA TYR A 32 5.11 8.30 -10.71
C TYR A 32 6.29 8.78 -11.56
N GLY A 33 7.41 8.09 -11.45
CA GLY A 33 8.63 8.40 -12.18
C GLY A 33 9.74 7.41 -11.85
N ASN A 34 10.96 7.69 -12.33
CA ASN A 34 12.12 6.82 -12.14
C ASN A 34 11.81 5.35 -12.51
N ILE A 35 11.19 5.16 -13.68
CA ILE A 35 10.88 3.82 -14.20
C ILE A 35 12.20 3.20 -14.68
N GLN A 36 12.53 2.02 -14.16
CA GLN A 36 13.73 1.27 -14.53
C GLN A 36 13.31 -0.13 -14.96
N VAL A 37 13.56 -0.44 -16.23
CA VAL A 37 13.47 -1.82 -16.74
C VAL A 37 14.80 -2.49 -16.40
N LEU A 38 14.75 -3.53 -15.57
CA LEU A 38 15.94 -4.26 -15.13
C LEU A 38 16.34 -5.31 -16.16
N ASP A 39 15.34 -5.97 -16.75
CA ASP A 39 15.43 -6.90 -17.88
C ASP A 39 14.03 -7.07 -18.53
N ASP A 40 13.86 -8.08 -19.38
CA ASP A 40 12.61 -8.35 -20.10
C ASP A 40 11.42 -8.72 -19.18
N GLU A 41 11.69 -9.19 -17.95
CA GLU A 41 10.67 -9.63 -17.00
C GLU A 41 10.54 -8.71 -15.77
N TYR A 42 11.53 -7.91 -15.42
CA TYR A 42 11.52 -7.14 -14.17
C TYR A 42 11.57 -5.63 -14.42
N ALA A 43 10.70 -4.90 -13.73
CA ALA A 43 10.76 -3.44 -13.69
C ALA A 43 10.56 -2.90 -12.28
N THR A 44 11.10 -1.70 -12.05
CA THR A 44 10.88 -0.94 -10.83
C THR A 44 10.39 0.46 -11.15
N VAL A 45 9.55 1.02 -10.29
CA VAL A 45 9.04 2.39 -10.44
C VAL A 45 8.92 3.03 -9.07
N GLU A 46 9.23 4.33 -9.01
CA GLU A 46 8.92 5.15 -7.84
C GLU A 46 7.60 5.85 -8.04
N TRP A 47 6.73 5.78 -7.04
CA TRP A 47 5.46 6.47 -7.07
C TRP A 47 5.13 7.09 -5.72
N ILE A 48 4.35 8.17 -5.76
CA ILE A 48 3.94 8.94 -4.61
C ILE A 48 2.42 9.04 -4.63
N ALA A 49 1.79 8.56 -3.57
CA ALA A 49 0.37 8.75 -3.32
C ALA A 49 0.17 9.80 -2.22
N VAL A 50 -0.63 10.83 -2.51
CA VAL A 50 -1.08 11.81 -1.53
C VAL A 50 -2.57 11.63 -1.30
N TYR A 51 -3.01 11.48 -0.06
CA TYR A 51 -4.42 11.24 0.25
C TYR A 51 -4.77 11.57 1.71
N THR A 52 -6.06 11.64 2.00
CA THR A 52 -6.58 11.71 3.38
C THR A 52 -6.82 10.29 3.91
N PHE A 53 -6.13 9.91 5.00
CA PHE A 53 -6.34 8.63 5.66
C PHE A 53 -7.68 8.64 6.40
N THR A 54 -8.62 7.83 5.93
CA THR A 54 -10.03 7.87 6.32
C THR A 54 -10.29 7.65 7.80
N GLN A 55 -9.46 6.83 8.48
CA GLN A 55 -9.66 6.52 9.90
C GLN A 55 -9.35 7.69 10.84
N THR A 56 -8.47 8.61 10.44
CA THR A 56 -7.98 9.68 11.32
C THR A 56 -8.13 11.08 10.71
N GLY A 57 -8.54 11.17 9.44
CA GLY A 57 -8.63 12.43 8.69
C GLY A 57 -7.27 13.04 8.34
N ARG A 58 -6.15 12.36 8.63
CA ARG A 58 -4.80 12.93 8.44
C ARG A 58 -4.34 12.81 7.00
N LYS A 59 -3.62 13.82 6.50
CA LYS A 59 -2.94 13.75 5.21
C LYS A 59 -1.76 12.78 5.27
N VAL A 60 -1.68 11.89 4.29
CA VAL A 60 -0.56 10.97 4.09
C VAL A 60 0.08 11.26 2.74
N VAL A 61 1.41 11.35 2.73
CA VAL A 61 2.25 11.32 1.54
C VAL A 61 3.04 10.02 1.60
N ASN A 62 2.59 9.01 0.85
CA ASN A 62 3.24 7.71 0.77
C ASN A 62 4.20 7.69 -0.42
N LYS A 63 5.50 7.56 -0.16
CA LYS A 63 6.54 7.41 -1.19
C LYS A 63 6.91 5.94 -1.27
N ILE A 64 6.72 5.35 -2.43
CA ILE A 64 6.72 3.91 -2.62
C ILE A 64 7.68 3.57 -3.75
N LYS A 65 8.49 2.53 -3.53
CA LYS A 65 9.25 1.87 -4.58
C LYS A 65 8.57 0.56 -4.90
N ALA A 66 8.01 0.46 -6.10
CA ALA A 66 7.37 -0.75 -6.59
C ALA A 66 8.40 -1.61 -7.33
N HIS A 67 8.31 -2.92 -7.12
CA HIS A 67 9.02 -3.96 -7.85
C HIS A 67 7.99 -4.85 -8.52
N MET A 68 8.08 -5.02 -9.83
CA MET A 68 7.12 -5.78 -10.62
C MET A 68 7.82 -6.82 -11.47
N ARG A 69 7.22 -8.01 -11.56
CA ARG A 69 7.59 -9.05 -12.53
C ARG A 69 6.48 -9.19 -13.56
N PHE A 70 6.88 -9.27 -14.83
CA PHE A 70 6.03 -9.36 -15.99
C PHE A 70 6.15 -10.74 -16.61
N LYS A 71 5.03 -11.23 -17.11
CA LYS A 71 4.95 -12.44 -17.93
C LYS A 71 3.89 -12.22 -18.98
N ASP A 72 4.22 -12.43 -20.25
CA ASP A 72 3.31 -12.23 -21.38
C ASP A 72 2.68 -10.81 -21.41
N GLY A 73 3.46 -9.80 -21.02
CA GLY A 73 3.00 -8.40 -20.90
C GLY A 73 2.10 -8.10 -19.70
N LEU A 74 1.85 -9.08 -18.82
CA LEU A 74 1.01 -8.94 -17.64
C LEU A 74 1.85 -8.90 -16.36
N ILE A 75 1.43 -8.10 -15.38
CA ILE A 75 2.03 -8.10 -14.04
C ILE A 75 1.62 -9.40 -13.34
N CYS A 76 2.59 -10.25 -13.02
CA CYS A 76 2.36 -11.50 -12.29
C CYS A 76 2.83 -11.42 -10.83
N GLU A 77 3.81 -10.55 -10.53
CA GLU A 77 4.21 -10.21 -9.16
C GLU A 77 4.36 -8.70 -9.02
N HIS A 78 3.99 -8.18 -7.86
CA HIS A 78 4.13 -6.76 -7.51
C HIS A 78 4.38 -6.65 -6.01
N SER A 79 5.47 -6.01 -5.62
CA SER A 79 5.81 -5.68 -4.24
C SER A 79 6.03 -4.17 -4.09
N ASP A 80 5.32 -3.53 -3.17
CA ASP A 80 5.48 -2.13 -2.83
C ASP A 80 6.29 -1.99 -1.54
N ALA A 81 7.42 -1.29 -1.62
CA ALA A 81 8.28 -1.01 -0.49
C ALA A 81 8.16 0.45 -0.05
N PHE A 82 7.88 0.65 1.24
CA PHE A 82 7.94 1.97 1.88
C PHE A 82 8.21 1.85 3.39
N PRO A 83 8.80 2.86 4.03
CA PRO A 83 9.06 2.85 5.47
C PRO A 83 7.74 2.94 6.27
N ILE A 84 7.26 1.79 6.73
CA ILE A 84 6.00 1.66 7.49
C ILE A 84 5.95 2.54 8.73
N TYR A 85 7.07 2.77 9.42
CA TYR A 85 7.10 3.68 10.58
C TYR A 85 6.80 5.12 10.17
N ARG A 86 7.42 5.60 9.09
CA ARG A 86 7.16 6.95 8.56
C ARG A 86 5.72 7.09 8.09
N TRP A 87 5.19 6.06 7.44
CA TRP A 87 3.78 6.01 7.03
C TRP A 87 2.85 6.08 8.25
N SER A 88 3.13 5.27 9.28
CA SER A 88 2.33 5.18 10.50
C SER A 88 2.28 6.50 11.26
N ARG A 89 3.40 7.23 11.34
CA ARG A 89 3.46 8.58 11.92
C ARG A 89 2.51 9.56 11.22
N GLN A 90 2.42 9.50 9.89
CA GLN A 90 1.50 10.36 9.12
C GLN A 90 0.05 9.94 9.36
N ALA A 91 -0.24 8.64 9.21
CA ALA A 91 -1.58 8.09 9.28
C ALA A 91 -2.20 8.17 10.69
N PHE A 92 -1.42 7.94 11.75
CA PHE A 92 -1.93 7.80 13.12
C PHE A 92 -1.45 8.89 14.09
N GLY A 93 -0.56 9.81 13.67
CA GLY A 93 -0.11 10.90 14.53
C GLY A 93 0.68 10.41 15.74
N LEU A 94 0.27 10.81 16.95
CA LEU A 94 0.99 10.49 18.19
C LEU A 94 1.09 8.98 18.44
N THR A 95 0.04 8.21 18.17
CA THR A 95 0.09 6.74 18.32
C THR A 95 1.03 6.11 17.30
N GLY A 96 1.05 6.63 16.07
CA GLY A 96 2.00 6.22 15.04
C GLY A 96 3.45 6.56 15.37
N LEU A 97 3.69 7.68 16.08
CA LEU A 97 5.00 8.07 16.59
C LEU A 97 5.48 7.15 17.71
N LEU A 98 4.63 6.89 18.69
CA LEU A 98 5.00 6.12 19.88
C LEU A 98 5.09 4.62 19.63
N LEU A 99 4.23 4.08 18.76
CA LEU A 99 4.06 2.62 18.59
C LEU A 99 4.38 2.12 17.19
N GLY A 100 4.44 3.00 16.18
CA GLY A 100 4.58 2.61 14.78
C GLY A 100 5.94 2.04 14.39
N TRP A 101 6.90 1.95 15.31
CA TRP A 101 8.17 1.25 15.12
C TRP A 101 8.08 -0.22 15.56
N SER A 102 7.08 -0.57 16.37
CA SER A 102 6.96 -1.88 16.99
C SER A 102 6.37 -2.93 16.04
N GLY A 103 6.90 -4.15 16.09
CA GLY A 103 6.35 -5.28 15.33
C GLY A 103 4.92 -5.64 15.72
N TYR A 104 4.54 -5.41 16.99
CA TYR A 104 3.15 -5.60 17.45
C TYR A 104 2.18 -4.67 16.72
N PHE A 105 2.55 -3.38 16.58
CA PHE A 105 1.73 -2.42 15.83
C PHE A 105 1.59 -2.83 14.36
N HIS A 106 2.69 -3.23 13.70
CA HIS A 106 2.64 -3.68 12.31
C HIS A 106 1.71 -4.89 12.12
N LYS A 107 1.82 -5.91 12.99
CA LYS A 107 0.94 -7.08 12.94
C LYS A 107 -0.53 -6.70 13.10
N LYS A 108 -0.84 -5.84 14.09
CA LYS A 108 -2.22 -5.36 14.33
C LYS A 108 -2.76 -4.53 13.17
N LEU A 109 -1.91 -3.70 12.56
CA LEU A 109 -2.24 -2.92 11.38
C LEU A 109 -2.59 -3.84 10.20
N GLN A 110 -1.75 -4.84 9.92
CA GLN A 110 -1.97 -5.81 8.85
C GLN A 110 -3.24 -6.61 9.06
N LEU A 111 -3.48 -7.09 10.28
CA LEU A 111 -4.69 -7.82 10.63
C LEU A 111 -5.94 -6.96 10.36
N LYS A 112 -5.93 -5.70 10.79
CA LYS A 112 -7.04 -4.77 10.56
C LYS A 112 -7.24 -4.46 9.07
N ALA A 113 -6.16 -4.29 8.31
CA ALA A 113 -6.23 -4.06 6.87
C ALA A 113 -6.86 -5.26 6.14
N LYS A 114 -6.42 -6.48 6.46
CA LYS A 114 -7.00 -7.72 5.90
C LYS A 114 -8.46 -7.91 6.28
N MET A 115 -8.84 -7.69 7.53
CA MET A 115 -10.24 -7.76 7.97
C MET A 115 -11.13 -6.76 7.21
N ASN A 116 -10.65 -5.55 6.98
CA ASN A 116 -11.40 -4.53 6.22
C ASN A 116 -11.55 -4.90 4.75
N LEU A 117 -10.52 -5.52 4.15
CA LEU A 117 -10.56 -6.03 2.78
C LEU A 117 -11.57 -7.17 2.66
N GLN A 118 -11.50 -8.18 3.54
CA GLN A 118 -12.47 -9.28 3.57
C GLN A 118 -13.90 -8.77 3.75
N LYS A 119 -14.10 -7.79 4.64
CA LYS A 119 -15.41 -7.16 4.80
C LYS A 119 -15.91 -6.48 3.52
N PHE A 120 -15.03 -5.86 2.75
CA PHE A 120 -15.37 -5.24 1.47
C PHE A 120 -15.69 -6.27 0.39
N MET A 121 -14.94 -7.38 0.34
CA MET A 121 -15.17 -8.47 -0.63
C MET A 121 -16.49 -9.23 -0.38
N ASN A 122 -17.01 -9.21 0.85
CA ASN A 122 -18.24 -9.90 1.23
C ASN A 122 -19.49 -8.98 1.22
N GLN A 123 -19.36 -7.75 0.70
CA GLN A 123 -20.48 -6.82 0.52
C GLN A 123 -21.17 -7.05 -0.81
#